data_AF-A0A7V9HS78-F1
#
_entry.id   AF-A0A7V9HS78-F1
#
_cell.length_a   1.000
_cell.length_b   1.000
_cell.length_c   1.000
_cell.angle_alpha   90.00
_cell.angle_beta   90.00
_cell.angle_gamma   90.00
#
_symmetry.space_group_name_H-M   'P 1'
#
loop_
_entity.id
_entity.type
_entity.pdbx_description
1 polymer ?
#
loop_
_entity_poly.entity_id
_entity_poly.type
_entity_poly.pdbx_seq_one_letter_code
_entity_poly.pdbx_strand_id
1 'polypeptide(L)' 'MTIVEDLEPAAFTVVGWQVADIRHTVVQLGGRGVAFERFADIEQDESGIWEAPDGGLVACFRDPDGNLLSITEG' A
#
# COMPACT_ATOMS: atom_id res chain seq x y z
N MET A 1 29.56 -8.04 -22.71
CA MET A 1 28.15 -7.66 -22.55
C MET A 1 27.68 -8.30 -21.27
N THR A 2 27.66 -7.58 -20.16
CA THR A 2 27.17 -8.13 -18.89
C THR A 2 25.66 -7.99 -18.90
N ILE A 3 24.96 -9.10 -19.02
CA ILE A 3 23.51 -9.18 -18.81
C ILE A 3 23.33 -9.04 -17.30
N VAL A 4 22.57 -8.05 -16.87
CA VAL A 4 22.21 -7.91 -15.45
C VAL A 4 21.14 -8.97 -15.21
N GLU A 5 21.53 -10.08 -14.58
CA GLU A 5 20.64 -11.15 -14.14
C GLU A 5 20.00 -10.69 -12.83
N ASP A 6 18.66 -10.61 -12.83
CA ASP A 6 17.78 -10.29 -11.71
C ASP A 6 17.93 -8.87 -11.13
N LEU A 7 17.04 -7.97 -11.57
CA LEU A 7 16.81 -6.71 -10.88
C LEU A 7 15.93 -7.00 -9.67
N GLU A 8 16.52 -7.38 -8.53
CA GLU A 8 15.82 -7.39 -7.26
C GLU A 8 15.35 -5.95 -6.97
N PRO A 9 14.04 -5.64 -7.02
CA PRO A 9 13.58 -4.28 -6.78
C PRO A 9 14.03 -3.86 -5.38
N ALA A 10 14.70 -2.71 -5.30
CA ALA A 10 15.19 -2.17 -4.04
C ALA A 10 14.01 -2.06 -3.06
N ALA A 11 14.04 -2.86 -1.99
CA ALA A 11 12.90 -3.12 -1.11
C ALA A 11 12.36 -1.91 -0.33
N PHE A 12 12.84 -0.69 -0.57
CA PHE A 12 12.49 0.49 0.22
C PHE A 12 12.49 1.77 -0.63
N THR A 13 11.55 1.89 -1.55
CA THR A 13 10.99 3.21 -1.89
C THR A 13 9.52 3.19 -1.53
N VAL A 14 9.23 3.31 -0.23
CA VAL A 14 7.86 3.50 0.25
C VAL A 14 7.45 4.91 -0.12
N VAL A 15 6.63 5.05 -1.16
CA VAL A 15 5.95 6.31 -1.42
C VAL A 15 4.61 6.26 -0.70
N GLY A 16 4.43 7.20 0.23
CA GLY A 16 3.18 7.44 0.93
C GLY A 16 2.46 8.66 0.37
N TRP A 17 1.17 8.54 0.04
CA TRP A 17 0.34 9.70 -0.30
C TRP A 17 -0.69 9.97 0.78
N GLN A 18 -0.90 11.25 1.11
CA GLN A 18 -2.01 11.68 1.95
C GLN A 18 -3.26 11.87 1.08
N VAL A 19 -4.39 11.34 1.54
CA VAL A 19 -5.71 11.48 0.91
C VAL A 19 -6.72 11.98 1.93
N ALA A 20 -7.74 12.70 1.45
CA ALA A 20 -8.76 13.28 2.33
C ALA A 20 -9.76 12.22 2.87
N ASP A 21 -9.97 11.13 2.14
CA ASP A 21 -10.83 10.01 2.54
C ASP A 21 -10.19 8.69 2.07
N ILE A 22 -9.58 7.96 3.01
CA ILE A 22 -8.87 6.72 2.69
C ILE A 22 -9.83 5.61 2.31
N ARG A 23 -11.01 5.52 2.95
CA ARG A 23 -12.00 4.45 2.67
C ARG A 23 -12.54 4.59 1.25
N HIS A 24 -12.90 5.81 0.86
CA HIS A 24 -13.29 6.10 -0.51
C HIS A 24 -12.16 5.80 -1.50
N THR A 25 -10.92 6.18 -1.17
CA THR A 25 -9.76 5.92 -2.04
C THR A 25 -9.49 4.43 -2.21
N VAL A 26 -9.54 3.65 -1.14
CA VAL A 26 -9.36 2.18 -1.17
C VAL A 26 -10.42 1.53 -2.04
N VAL A 27 -11.69 1.92 -1.92
CA VAL A 27 -12.78 1.42 -2.78
C VAL A 27 -12.54 1.78 -4.25
N GLN A 28 -12.13 3.03 -4.52
CA GLN A 28 -11.86 3.51 -5.88
C GLN A 28 -10.68 2.81 -6.54
N LEU A 29 -9.62 2.50 -5.79
CA LEU A 29 -8.45 1.77 -6.26
C LEU A 29 -8.77 0.26 -6.39
N GLY A 30 -9.49 -0.31 -5.44
CA GLY A 30 -9.98 -1.69 -5.51
C GLY A 30 -10.86 -1.95 -6.72
N GLY A 31 -11.77 -1.02 -7.04
CA GLY A 31 -12.58 -1.06 -8.26
C GLY A 31 -11.77 -0.96 -9.56
N ARG A 32 -10.51 -0.51 -9.49
CA ARG A 32 -9.56 -0.46 -10.61
C ARG A 32 -8.59 -1.66 -10.64
N GLY A 33 -8.76 -2.64 -9.74
CA GLY A 33 -7.95 -3.85 -9.68
C GLY A 33 -6.74 -3.77 -8.75
N VAL A 34 -6.62 -2.72 -7.93
CA VAL A 34 -5.57 -2.66 -6.90
C VAL A 34 -5.92 -3.59 -5.74
N ALA A 35 -5.02 -4.50 -5.40
CA ALA A 35 -5.13 -5.36 -4.25
C ALA A 35 -4.35 -4.75 -3.07
N PHE A 36 -5.03 -4.52 -1.96
CA PHE A 36 -4.39 -4.04 -0.73
C PHE A 36 -3.76 -5.18 0.05
N GLU A 37 -2.58 -4.90 0.59
CA GLU A 37 -1.78 -5.84 1.37
C GLU A 37 -2.40 -6.07 2.74
N ARG A 38 -2.41 -7.35 3.15
CA ARG A 38 -2.78 -7.77 4.50
C ARG A 38 -1.53 -8.28 5.20
N PHE A 39 -1.20 -7.69 6.33
CA PHE A 39 -0.08 -8.04 7.18
C PHE A 39 -0.62 -8.77 8.40
N ALA A 40 -0.13 -9.99 8.65
CA ALA A 40 -0.67 -10.85 9.71
C ALA A 40 -0.44 -10.31 11.13
N ASP A 41 0.58 -9.46 11.31
CA ASP A 41 1.00 -8.94 12.61
C ASP A 41 0.29 -7.64 13.03
N ILE A 42 -0.66 -7.15 12.21
CA ILE A 42 -1.44 -5.94 12.50
C ILE A 42 -2.93 -6.19 12.25
N GLU A 43 -3.78 -5.54 13.04
CA GLU A 43 -5.23 -5.62 12.87
C GLU A 43 -5.68 -4.67 11.75
N GLN A 44 -6.15 -5.24 10.64
CA GLN A 44 -6.67 -4.50 9.50
C GLN A 44 -8.16 -4.78 9.30
N ASP A 45 -8.87 -3.80 8.78
CA ASP A 45 -10.27 -3.97 8.41
C ASP A 45 -10.45 -4.87 7.17
N GLU A 46 -11.71 -5.10 6.78
CA GLU A 46 -12.06 -5.89 5.60
C GLU A 46 -11.53 -5.30 4.28
N SER A 47 -11.17 -4.02 4.26
CA SER A 47 -10.60 -3.34 3.11
C SER A 47 -9.07 -3.32 3.12
N GLY A 48 -8.42 -3.83 4.17
CA GLY A 48 -6.97 -3.79 4.35
C GLY A 48 -6.46 -2.46 4.91
N ILE A 49 -7.32 -1.63 5.51
CA ILE A 49 -6.91 -0.41 6.20
C ILE A 49 -6.51 -0.78 7.62
N TRP A 50 -5.32 -0.35 8.01
CA TRP A 50 -4.83 -0.38 9.39
C TRP A 50 -5.14 0.95 10.07
N GLU A 51 -5.64 0.89 11.31
CA GLU A 51 -5.82 2.05 12.18
C GLU A 51 -4.68 2.11 13.19
N ALA A 52 -3.87 3.16 13.11
CA ALA A 52 -2.78 3.43 14.02
C ALA A 52 -3.31 3.87 15.40
N PRO A 53 -2.55 3.67 16.49
CA PRO A 53 -3.00 4.02 17.84
C PRO A 53 -3.32 5.50 18.07
N ASP A 54 -2.81 6.39 17.20
CA ASP A 54 -3.08 7.83 17.21
C ASP A 54 -4.31 8.22 16.36
N GLY A 55 -5.02 7.25 15.81
CA GLY A 55 -6.18 7.43 14.92
C GLY A 55 -5.82 7.63 13.45
N GLY A 56 -4.54 7.56 13.08
CA GLY A 56 -4.12 7.61 11.68
C GLY A 56 -4.57 6.38 10.91
N LEU A 57 -5.14 6.55 9.73
CA LEU A 57 -5.52 5.42 8.87
C LEU A 57 -4.46 5.22 7.78
N VAL A 58 -4.07 3.97 7.56
CA VAL A 58 -3.04 3.60 6.57
C VAL A 58 -3.49 2.38 5.78
N ALA A 59 -3.30 2.41 4.46
CA ALA A 59 -3.52 1.24 3.61
C ALA A 59 -2.32 1.08 2.67
N CYS A 60 -1.79 -0.14 2.56
CA CYS A 60 -0.64 -0.44 1.72
C CYS A 60 -1.04 -1.34 0.55
N PHE A 61 -0.38 -1.19 -0.59
CA PHE A 61 -0.58 -2.03 -1.76
C PHE A 61 0.73 -2.13 -2.56
N ARG A 62 0.83 -3.11 -3.44
CA ARG A 62 1.97 -3.23 -4.38
C ARG A 62 1.61 -2.69 -5.75
N ASP A 63 2.53 -1.94 -6.34
CA ASP A 63 2.44 -1.59 -7.76
C ASP A 63 2.87 -2.77 -8.66
N PRO A 64 2.69 -2.67 -9.99
CA PRO A 64 3.10 -3.73 -10.93
C PRO A 64 4.60 -4.05 -10.92
N ASP A 65 5.44 -3.12 -10.45
CA ASP A 65 6.89 -3.27 -10.36
C ASP A 65 7.31 -3.90 -9.02
N GLY A 66 6.36 -4.17 -8.12
CA GLY A 66 6.58 -4.79 -6.82
C GLY A 66 6.92 -3.80 -5.70
N ASN A 67 6.85 -2.49 -5.94
CA ASN A 67 7.09 -1.48 -4.92
C ASN A 67 5.93 -1.44 -3.93
N LEU A 68 6.25 -1.43 -2.63
CA LEU A 68 5.26 -1.24 -1.58
C LEU A 68 4.92 0.24 -1.44
N LEU A 69 3.66 0.55 -1.73
CA LEU A 69 3.08 1.88 -1.69
C LEU A 69 2.11 1.98 -0.53
N SER A 70 1.97 3.18 0.06
CA SER A 70 0.99 3.43 1.11
C SER A 70 0.15 4.68 0.85
N ILE A 71 -1.07 4.68 1.37
CA ILE A 71 -1.91 5.87 1.47
C ILE A 71 -2.31 6.08 2.92
N THR A 72 -2.35 7.34 3.35
CA THR A 72 -2.74 7.75 4.70
C THR A 72 -3.85 8.78 4.65
N GLU A 73 -4.74 8.80 5.64
CA GLU A 73 -5.75 9.85 5.77
C GLU A 73 -5.18 11.11 6.44
N GLY A 74 -5.52 12.31 5.94
CA GLY A 74 -5.14 13.59 6.57
C GLY A 74 -5.61 14.83 5.83
#